data_AF-A0A1V5V1A0-F1
#
_entry.id   AF-A0A1V5V1A0-F1
#
_cell.length_a   1.000
_cell.length_b   1.000
_cell.length_c   1.000
_cell.angle_alpha   90.00
_cell.angle_beta   90.00
_cell.angle_gamma   90.00
#
_symmetry.space_group_name_H-M   'P 1'
#
loop_
_entity.id
_entity.type
_entity.pdbx_description
1 polymer ?
#
loop_
_entity_poly.entity_id
_entity_poly.type
_entity_poly.pdbx_seq_one_letter_code
_entity_poly.pdbx_strand_id
1 'polypeptide(L)'
;MTDQELIKEKMESITDLLLRKNRDYGSSFRKPGILSGALDSKSKLLVRIDDKLERLGNLLEKNSDGDVPNESMSDTVNDLIGYFVLVGILLDEQKQAGRPMSVIEAGEMRGDEQRSGIGS
;
A
#
# COMPACT_ATOMS: atom_id res chain seq x y z
N MET A 1 -1.10 24.94 21.36
CA MET A 1 -1.12 24.18 20.10
C MET A 1 -2.54 24.09 19.60
N THR A 2 -2.74 24.44 18.35
CA THR A 2 -4.00 24.27 17.61
C THR A 2 -4.03 22.92 16.93
N ASP A 3 -5.22 22.41 16.60
CA ASP A 3 -5.36 21.15 15.85
C ASP A 3 -4.61 21.18 14.52
N GLN A 4 -4.52 22.35 13.87
CA GLN A 4 -3.76 22.53 12.63
C GLN A 4 -2.26 22.31 12.84
N GLU A 5 -1.70 22.75 13.97
CA GLU A 5 -0.29 22.54 14.31
C GLU A 5 -0.04 21.05 14.60
N LEU A 6 -0.94 20.39 15.34
CA LEU A 6 -0.83 18.96 15.65
C LEU A 6 -0.87 18.09 14.38
N ILE A 7 -1.74 18.41 13.43
CA ILE A 7 -1.83 17.70 12.15
C ILE A 7 -0.52 17.87 11.37
N LYS A 8 0.03 19.09 11.31
CA LYS A 8 1.29 19.36 10.59
C LYS A 8 2.43 18.56 11.18
N GLU A 9 2.63 18.62 12.50
CA GLU A 9 3.70 17.87 13.16
C GLU A 9 3.55 16.35 12.98
N LYS A 10 2.31 15.85 13.05
CA LYS A 10 2.05 14.44 12.78
C LYS A 10 2.47 14.05 11.35
N MET A 11 2.11 14.87 10.37
CA MET A 11 2.45 14.60 8.97
C MET A 11 3.95 14.76 8.67
N GLU A 12 4.64 15.68 9.35
CA GLU A 12 6.10 15.80 9.28
C GLU A 12 6.78 14.54 9.81
N SER A 13 6.34 14.03 10.97
CA SER A 13 6.84 12.77 11.53
C SER A 13 6.64 11.57 10.59
N ILE A 14 5.47 11.48 9.95
CA ILE A 14 5.18 10.44 8.95
C ILE A 14 6.08 10.60 7.71
N THR A 15 6.30 11.84 7.27
CA THR A 15 7.18 12.14 6.14
C THR A 15 8.61 11.64 6.44
N ASP A 16 9.15 11.98 7.61
CA ASP A 16 10.47 11.52 8.04
C ASP A 16 10.55 10.00 8.16
N LEU A 17 9.50 9.35 8.67
CA LEU A 17 9.41 7.89 8.73
C LEU A 17 9.48 7.26 7.33
N LEU A 18 8.70 7.78 6.38
CA LEU A 18 8.65 7.28 5.01
C LEU A 18 9.99 7.51 4.28
N LEU A 19 10.60 8.69 4.44
CA LEU A 19 11.89 9.01 3.85
C LEU A 19 12.99 8.09 4.40
N ARG A 20 13.03 7.86 5.72
CA ARG A 20 13.97 6.90 6.33
C ARG A 20 13.77 5.49 5.77
N LYS A 21 12.53 4.98 5.78
CA LYS A 21 12.22 3.64 5.21
C LYS A 21 12.59 3.55 3.73
N ASN A 22 12.33 4.59 2.94
CA ASN A 22 12.67 4.58 1.51
C ASN A 22 14.19 4.57 1.28
N ARG A 23 14.96 5.28 2.13
CA ARG A 23 16.43 5.24 2.12
C ARG A 23 16.96 3.85 2.48
N ASP A 24 16.38 3.23 3.50
CA ASP A 24 16.87 1.95 4.04
C ASP A 24 16.53 0.76 3.12
N TYR A 25 15.35 0.77 2.49
CA TYR A 25 14.86 -0.34 1.65
C TYR A 25 14.89 -0.05 0.14
N GLY A 26 15.28 1.16 -0.28
CA GLY A 26 15.51 1.55 -1.68
C GLY A 26 14.29 1.32 -2.58
N SER A 27 13.26 2.17 -2.45
CA SER A 27 11.99 2.13 -3.21
C SER A 27 11.44 0.71 -3.41
N SER A 28 11.54 -0.11 -2.36
CA SER A 28 11.13 -1.52 -2.36
C SER A 28 9.65 -1.71 -2.75
N PHE A 29 8.80 -0.70 -2.55
CA PHE A 29 7.40 -0.73 -2.98
C PHE A 29 7.23 -0.76 -4.51
N ARG A 30 8.20 -0.22 -5.27
CA ARG A 30 8.20 -0.24 -6.75
C ARG A 30 8.87 -1.48 -7.33
N LYS A 31 9.61 -2.24 -6.52
CA LYS A 31 10.29 -3.45 -7.01
C LYS A 31 9.29 -4.60 -7.09
N PRO A 32 9.18 -5.30 -8.22
CA PRO A 32 8.46 -6.56 -8.26
C PRO A 32 9.15 -7.53 -7.28
N GLY A 33 8.46 -7.88 -6.19
CA GLY A 33 8.99 -8.81 -5.20
C GLY A 33 9.34 -10.17 -5.81
N ILE A 34 10.50 -10.72 -5.43
CA ILE A 34 11.06 -12.00 -5.93
C ILE A 34 10.08 -13.17 -5.77
N LEU A 35 9.30 -13.21 -4.69
CA LEU A 35 8.32 -14.26 -4.39
C LEU A 35 6.92 -14.02 -5.00
N SER A 36 6.71 -12.87 -5.66
CA SER A 36 5.40 -12.40 -6.05
C SER A 36 5.42 -11.93 -7.50
N GLY A 37 5.93 -12.80 -8.36
CA GLY A 37 6.11 -12.60 -9.81
C GLY A 37 4.83 -12.36 -10.61
N ALA A 38 3.69 -12.12 -9.95
CA ALA A 38 2.40 -11.84 -10.57
C ALA A 38 1.52 -10.81 -9.82
N LEU A 39 1.91 -10.29 -8.64
CA LEU A 39 1.12 -9.24 -7.98
C LEU A 39 1.71 -7.87 -8.31
N ASP A 40 0.88 -6.99 -8.86
CA ASP A 40 1.19 -5.59 -9.06
C ASP A 40 1.51 -4.90 -7.72
N SER A 41 2.29 -3.82 -7.76
CA SER A 41 2.71 -3.09 -6.56
C SER A 41 1.53 -2.63 -5.69
N LYS A 42 0.37 -2.41 -6.31
CA LYS A 42 -0.87 -2.05 -5.62
C LYS A 42 -1.42 -3.21 -4.80
N SER A 43 -1.58 -4.41 -5.37
CA SER A 43 -2.06 -5.57 -4.60
C SER A 43 -1.18 -5.88 -3.40
N LYS A 44 0.14 -5.74 -3.53
CA LYS A 44 1.09 -5.89 -2.41
C LYS A 44 0.86 -4.89 -1.28
N LEU A 45 0.54 -3.63 -1.61
CA LEU A 45 0.23 -2.61 -0.63
C LEU A 45 -1.12 -2.88 0.03
N LEU A 46 -2.14 -3.28 -0.74
CA LEU A 46 -3.46 -3.61 -0.22
C LEU A 46 -3.42 -4.78 0.77
N VAL A 47 -2.68 -5.85 0.47
CA VAL A 47 -2.49 -6.98 1.41
C VAL A 47 -1.84 -6.53 2.72
N ARG A 48 -0.86 -5.61 2.66
CA ARG A 48 -0.22 -5.07 3.88
C ARG A 48 -1.13 -4.14 4.66
N ILE A 49 -1.99 -3.39 3.99
CA ILE A 49 -3.01 -2.57 4.63
C ILE A 49 -4.01 -3.48 5.35
N ASP A 50 -4.46 -4.56 4.71
CA ASP A 50 -5.41 -5.52 5.28
C ASP A 50 -4.86 -6.17 6.56
N ASP A 51 -3.64 -6.72 6.50
CA ASP A 51 -2.92 -7.28 7.67
C ASP A 51 -2.81 -6.27 8.82
N LYS A 52 -2.52 -5.00 8.50
CA LYS A 52 -2.39 -3.94 9.51
C LYS A 52 -3.73 -3.49 10.07
N LEU A 53 -4.80 -3.50 9.28
CA LEU A 53 -6.16 -3.23 9.73
C LEU A 53 -6.68 -4.33 10.65
N GLU A 54 -6.44 -5.59 10.30
CA GLU A 54 -6.78 -6.73 11.16
C GLU A 54 -6.02 -6.65 12.49
N ARG A 55 -4.72 -6.35 12.44
CA ARG A 55 -3.92 -6.10 13.65
C ARG A 55 -4.48 -4.93 14.47
N LEU A 56 -4.85 -3.83 13.83
CA LEU A 56 -5.43 -2.67 14.50
C LEU A 56 -6.73 -3.03 15.22
N GLY A 57 -7.64 -3.75 14.55
CA GLY A 57 -8.88 -4.25 15.15
C GLY A 57 -8.61 -5.12 16.37
N ASN A 58 -7.72 -6.09 16.24
CA ASN A 58 -7.31 -6.97 17.34
C ASN A 58 -6.71 -6.20 18.53
N LEU A 59 -5.93 -5.15 18.27
CA LEU A 59 -5.37 -4.31 19.34
C LEU A 59 -6.45 -3.46 20.01
N LEU A 60 -7.43 -2.94 19.26
CA LEU A 60 -8.53 -2.16 19.83
C LEU A 60 -9.43 -3.02 20.72
N GLU A 61 -9.71 -4.26 20.31
CA GLU A 61 -10.46 -5.21 21.12
C GLU A 61 -9.73 -5.52 22.43
N LYS A 62 -8.43 -5.85 22.36
CA LYS A 62 -7.60 -6.18 23.53
C LYS A 62 -7.28 -5.00 24.45
N ASN A 63 -7.24 -3.76 23.93
CA ASN A 63 -7.09 -2.56 24.76
C ASN A 63 -8.27 -2.34 25.72
N SER A 64 -9.43 -2.96 25.43
CA SER A 64 -10.57 -2.94 26.35
C SER A 64 -10.26 -3.63 27.69
N ASP A 65 -9.28 -4.53 27.72
CA ASP A 65 -8.82 -5.26 28.90
C ASP A 65 -7.52 -4.68 29.52
N GLY A 66 -7.00 -3.56 29.00
CA GLY A 66 -5.90 -2.79 29.58
C GLY A 66 -4.47 -3.30 29.31
N ASP A 67 -4.29 -4.33 28.48
CA ASP A 67 -3.03 -5.09 28.38
C ASP A 67 -2.16 -4.76 27.14
N VAL A 68 -2.55 -3.82 26.29
CA VAL A 68 -1.81 -3.50 25.06
C VAL A 68 -1.06 -2.16 25.19
N PRO A 69 0.25 -2.12 24.91
CA PRO A 69 0.99 -0.86 24.90
C PRO A 69 0.47 0.11 23.82
N ASN A 70 0.17 1.35 24.22
CA ASN A 70 -0.23 2.44 23.33
C ASN A 70 0.77 2.70 22.17
N GLU A 71 2.05 2.35 22.35
CA GLU A 71 3.09 2.46 21.33
C GLU A 71 2.83 1.54 20.12
N SER A 72 2.42 0.29 20.36
CA SER A 72 2.09 -0.68 19.30
C SER A 72 0.89 -0.23 18.46
N MET A 73 -0.07 0.45 19.10
CA MET A 73 -1.22 1.05 18.43
C MET A 73 -0.79 2.22 17.52
N SER A 74 -0.03 3.16 18.08
CA SER A 74 0.49 4.33 17.35
C SER A 74 1.32 3.91 16.14
N ASP A 75 2.20 2.92 16.29
CA ASP A 75 3.03 2.40 15.20
C ASP A 75 2.20 1.76 14.09
N THR A 76 1.16 1.00 14.46
CA THR A 76 0.26 0.37 13.49
C THR A 76 -0.50 1.43 12.69
N VAL A 77 -0.97 2.50 13.34
CA VAL A 77 -1.63 3.63 12.67
C VAL A 77 -0.64 4.37 11.76
N ASN A 78 0.59 4.61 12.20
CA ASN A 78 1.62 5.29 11.40
C ASN A 78 1.98 4.47 10.15
N ASP A 79 2.06 3.15 10.27
CA ASP A 79 2.27 2.25 9.13
C ASP A 79 1.12 2.35 8.12
N LEU A 80 -0.14 2.35 8.58
CA LEU A 80 -1.32 2.49 7.72
C LEU A 80 -1.34 3.82 6.97
N ILE A 81 -1.08 4.94 7.66
CA ILE A 81 -0.96 6.27 7.02
C ILE A 81 0.13 6.21 5.94
N GLY A 82 1.28 5.61 6.26
CA GLY A 82 2.38 5.44 5.33
C GLY A 82 1.99 4.64 4.08
N TYR A 83 1.27 3.53 4.23
CA TYR A 83 0.79 2.74 3.11
C TYR A 83 -0.23 3.49 2.25
N PHE A 84 -1.15 4.27 2.86
CA PHE A 84 -2.10 5.09 2.10
C PHE A 84 -1.40 6.19 1.29
N VAL A 85 -0.35 6.81 1.82
CA VAL A 85 0.48 7.76 1.04
C VAL A 85 1.08 7.09 -0.20
N LEU A 86 1.64 5.89 -0.05
CA LEU A 86 2.21 5.13 -1.18
C LEU A 86 1.15 4.76 -2.22
N VAL A 87 -0.04 4.35 -1.78
CA VAL A 87 -1.18 4.09 -2.68
C VAL A 87 -1.59 5.37 -3.42
N GLY A 88 -1.68 6.50 -2.71
CA GLY A 88 -1.99 7.80 -3.32
C GLY A 88 -1.03 8.18 -4.45
N ILE A 89 0.29 8.00 -4.23
CA ILE A 89 1.31 8.23 -5.28
C ILE A 89 1.05 7.36 -6.51
N LEU A 90 0.75 6.07 -6.33
CA LEU A 90 0.44 5.18 -7.45
C LEU A 90 -0.82 5.61 -8.20
N LEU A 91 -1.85 6.09 -7.48
CA LEU A 91 -3.08 6.58 -8.10
C LEU A 91 -2.84 7.84 -8.93
N ASP A 92 -2.04 8.77 -8.42
CA ASP A 92 -1.68 10.00 -9.13
C ASP A 92 -0.86 9.73 -10.39
N GLU A 93 0.07 8.76 -10.35
CA GLU A 93 0.83 8.32 -11.51
C GLU A 93 -0.06 7.67 -12.59
N GLN A 94 -1.02 6.85 -12.19
CA GLN A 94 -1.98 6.23 -13.13
C GLN A 94 -2.88 7.26 -13.80
N LYS A 95 -3.35 8.25 -13.01
CA LYS A 95 -4.15 9.37 -13.52
C LYS A 95 -3.37 10.20 -14.54
N GLN A 96 -2.09 10.48 -14.27
CA GLN A 96 -1.20 11.19 -15.21
C GLN A 96 -0.91 10.37 -16.48
N ALA A 97 -0.85 9.04 -16.37
CA ALA A 97 -0.65 8.13 -17.50
C ALA A 97 -1.92 7.87 -18.33
N GLY A 98 -3.08 8.42 -17.94
CA GLY A 98 -4.34 8.24 -18.66
C GLY A 98 -4.89 6.80 -18.62
N ARG A 99 -4.47 5.98 -17.66
CA ARG A 99 -4.90 4.57 -17.54
C ARG A 99 -6.10 4.45 -16.60
N PRO A 100 -7.17 3.74 -16.99
CA PRO A 100 -8.32 3.50 -16.09
C PRO A 100 -7.93 2.58 -14.94
N MET A 101 -8.56 2.79 -13.78
CA MET A 101 -8.28 2.01 -12.58
C MET A 101 -8.87 0.60 -12.72
N SER A 102 -8.03 -0.42 -12.88
CA SER A 102 -8.41 -1.80 -12.57
C SER A 102 -7.78 -2.22 -11.22
N VAL A 103 -8.57 -2.85 -10.36
CA VAL A 103 -8.08 -3.54 -9.14
C VAL A 103 -7.72 -4.99 -9.47
N ILE A 104 -8.02 -5.40 -10.70
CA ILE A 104 -7.77 -6.71 -11.29
C ILE A 104 -7.03 -6.41 -12.59
N GLU A 105 -5.75 -6.73 -12.69
CA GLU A 105 -5.16 -6.92 -14.02
C GLU A 105 -5.92 -8.10 -14.62
N ALA A 106 -6.87 -7.81 -15.51
CA ALA A 106 -7.56 -8.84 -16.26
C ALA A 106 -6.48 -9.69 -16.92
N GLY A 107 -6.41 -10.97 -16.55
CA GLY A 107 -5.62 -11.97 -17.23
C GLY A 107 -6.16 -12.18 -18.64
N GLU A 108 -5.90 -11.24 -19.53
CA GLU A 108 -6.20 -11.32 -20.96
C GLU A 108 -5.05 -10.69 -21.75
N MET A 109 -3.88 -11.35 -21.68
CA MET A 109 -2.83 -11.22 -22.69
C MET A 109 -2.31 -12.60 -23.07
N ARG A 110 -3.21 -13.48 -23.53
CA ARG A 110 -2.90 -14.68 -24.32
C ARG A 110 -4.22 -15.26 -24.83
N GLY A 111 -4.60 -14.90 -26.05
CA GLY A 111 -5.85 -15.40 -26.61
C GLY A 111 -6.10 -15.18 -28.09
N ASP A 112 -5.42 -14.26 -28.78
CA ASP A 112 -5.68 -14.04 -30.21
C ASP A 112 -4.38 -13.90 -31.01
N GLU A 113 -3.78 -15.04 -31.38
CA GLU A 113 -2.83 -15.05 -32.51
C GLU A 113 -2.74 -16.38 -33.27
N GLN A 114 -3.59 -17.37 -32.99
CA GLN A 114 -3.61 -18.64 -33.74
C GLN A 114 -5.03 -19.05 -34.14
N ARG A 115 -5.57 -18.38 -35.16
CA ARG A 115 -6.59 -18.92 -36.07
C ARG A 115 -6.69 -18.06 -37.34
N SER A 116 -5.55 -17.88 -38.01
CA SER A 116 -5.50 -17.44 -39.39
C SER A 116 -4.53 -18.38 -40.11
N GLY A 117 -5.07 -19.28 -40.92
CA GLY A 117 -4.27 -20.10 -41.82
C GLY A 117 -4.38 -21.61 -41.59
N ILE A 118 -5.55 -22.20 -41.81
CA ILE A 118 -5.66 -23.44 -42.60
C ILE A 118 -6.97 -23.34 -43.39
N GLY A 119 -6.86 -22.81 -44.61
CA GLY A 119 -7.91 -22.83 -45.61
C GLY A 119 -7.24 -23.14 -46.95
N SER A 120 -7.13 -24.42 -47.27
CA SER A 120 -6.82 -24.96 -48.59
C SER A 120 -7.52 -26.30 -48.72
#